data_AF-A0A7C7H8L9-F1
#
_entry.id   AF-A0A7C7H8L9-F1
#
_cell.length_a   1.000
_cell.length_b   1.000
_cell.length_c   1.000
_cell.angle_alpha   90.00
_cell.angle_beta   90.00
_cell.angle_gamma   90.00
#
_symmetry.space_group_name_H-M   'P 1'
#
loop_
_entity.id
_entity.type
_entity.pdbx_description
1 polymer ?
#
loop_
_entity_poly.entity_id
_entity_poly.type
_entity_poly.pdbx_seq_one_letter_code
_entity_poly.pdbx_strand_id
1 'polypeptide(L)'
;MHFSIVSPAHRTLVFLGSVLLWTAAATEPFLAQTQRPMTFLDVQELARPGSWAPSPNGQWMLYTISTPDWQEDASQVDIHLVSMSEGLASSRQMTFTTDK
;
A
#
# COMPACT_ATOMS: atom_id res chain seq x y z
N MET A 1 30.95 31.71 -37.66
CA MET A 1 29.80 31.39 -36.79
C MET A 1 29.12 30.15 -37.38
N HIS A 2 29.37 28.97 -36.81
CA HIS A 2 28.94 27.68 -37.37
C HIS A 2 27.65 27.25 -36.67
N PHE A 3 26.50 27.36 -37.34
CA PHE A 3 25.22 26.86 -36.83
C PHE A 3 25.08 25.39 -37.22
N SER A 4 25.28 24.49 -36.26
CA SER A 4 25.02 23.06 -36.43
C SER A 4 23.51 22.83 -36.40
N ILE A 5 22.92 22.60 -37.58
CA ILE A 5 21.53 22.15 -37.73
C ILE A 5 21.51 20.65 -37.37
N VAL A 6 21.08 20.34 -36.15
CA VAL A 6 20.81 18.95 -35.75
C VAL A 6 19.54 18.49 -36.48
N SER A 7 19.67 17.44 -37.29
CA SER A 7 18.59 16.86 -38.10
C SER A 7 17.39 16.44 -37.22
N PRO A 8 16.14 16.72 -37.64
CA PRO A 8 14.93 16.41 -36.88
C PRO A 8 14.77 14.91 -36.58
N ALA A 9 15.37 14.03 -37.38
CA ALA A 9 15.35 12.58 -37.15
C ALA A 9 16.11 12.16 -35.88
N HIS A 10 17.21 12.84 -35.53
CA HIS A 10 17.94 12.57 -34.28
C HIS A 10 17.14 13.00 -33.05
N ARG A 11 16.34 14.06 -33.16
CA ARG A 11 15.52 14.56 -32.06
C ARG A 11 14.38 13.58 -31.74
N THR A 12 13.73 13.01 -32.75
CA THR A 12 12.65 12.02 -32.54
C THR A 12 13.17 10.70 -31.99
N LEU A 13 14.36 10.26 -32.42
CA LEU A 13 14.98 9.01 -31.95
C LEU A 13 15.45 9.10 -30.48
N VAL A 14 15.98 10.25 -30.07
CA VAL A 14 16.34 10.52 -28.67
C VAL A 14 15.10 10.60 -27.77
N PHE A 15 14.00 11.20 -28.27
CA PHE A 15 12.72 11.25 -27.52
C PHE A 15 12.09 9.86 -27.36
N LEU A 16 12.08 9.01 -28.40
CA LEU A 16 11.57 7.63 -28.32
C LEU A 16 12.40 6.74 -27.39
N GLY A 17 13.74 6.86 -27.44
CA GLY A 17 14.63 6.14 -26.52
C GLY A 17 14.44 6.55 -25.06
N SER A 18 14.19 7.84 -24.80
CA SER A 18 13.96 8.36 -23.45
C SER A 18 12.61 7.93 -22.85
N VAL A 19 11.55 7.86 -23.66
CA VAL A 19 10.23 7.34 -23.24
C VAL A 19 10.31 5.85 -22.91
N LEU A 20 11.05 5.06 -23.69
CA LEU A 20 11.21 3.62 -23.44
C LEU A 20 12.05 3.36 -22.17
N LEU A 21 13.06 4.20 -21.90
CA LEU A 21 13.86 4.13 -20.67
C LEU A 21 13.04 4.49 -19.41
N TRP A 22 12.08 5.43 -19.53
CA TRP A 22 11.21 5.81 -18.41
C TRP A 22 10.17 4.73 -18.06
N THR A 23 9.68 3.96 -19.04
CA THR A 23 8.71 2.88 -18.77
C THR A 23 9.32 1.65 -18.09
N ALA A 24 10.61 1.39 -18.25
CA ALA A 24 11.25 0.18 -17.70
C ALA A 24 11.50 0.25 -16.17
N ALA A 25 11.62 1.45 -15.60
CA ALA A 25 11.98 1.63 -14.19
C ALA A 25 10.79 1.50 -13.19
N ALA A 26 9.55 1.42 -13.68
CA ALA A 26 8.36 1.44 -12.81
C ALA A 26 7.79 0.04 -12.47
N THR A 27 8.32 -1.04 -13.05
CA THR A 27 7.76 -2.41 -12.89
C THR A 27 8.27 -3.18 -11.66
N GLU A 28 9.26 -2.65 -10.94
CA GLU A 28 9.98 -3.38 -9.88
C GLU A 28 9.18 -3.72 -8.60
N PRO A 29 8.22 -2.90 -8.08
CA PRO A 29 7.68 -3.18 -6.75
C PRO A 29 6.66 -4.33 -6.69
N PHE A 30 6.18 -4.84 -7.83
CA PHE A 30 5.14 -5.89 -7.84
C PHE A 30 5.71 -7.31 -7.73
N LEU A 31 6.98 -7.51 -8.09
CA LEU A 31 7.60 -8.85 -8.21
C LEU A 31 8.41 -9.24 -6.96
N ALA A 32 8.57 -8.33 -6.01
CA ALA A 32 9.43 -8.52 -4.83
C ALA A 32 8.80 -9.38 -3.72
N GLN A 33 7.52 -9.75 -3.82
CA GLN A 33 6.86 -10.53 -2.78
C GLN A 33 6.95 -12.03 -3.09
N THR A 34 8.03 -12.65 -2.62
CA THR A 34 8.19 -14.11 -2.68
C THR A 34 7.04 -14.78 -1.90
N GLN A 35 6.09 -15.35 -2.63
CA GLN A 35 4.99 -16.07 -2.03
C GLN A 35 5.52 -17.32 -1.32
N ARG A 36 5.39 -17.37 0.01
CA ARG A 36 5.71 -18.55 0.83
C ARG A 36 4.43 -19.21 1.36
N PRO A 37 4.43 -20.53 1.60
CA PRO A 37 3.36 -21.17 2.36
C PRO A 37 3.20 -20.56 3.74
N MET A 38 1.97 -20.40 4.21
CA MET A 38 1.65 -19.91 5.55
C MET A 38 2.07 -20.95 6.60
N THR A 39 2.83 -20.51 7.60
CA THR A 39 3.21 -21.32 8.75
C THR A 39 2.20 -21.19 9.89
N PHE A 40 2.29 -22.05 10.89
CA PHE A 40 1.48 -21.92 12.11
C PHE A 40 1.71 -20.55 12.79
N LEU A 41 2.97 -20.09 12.85
CA LEU A 41 3.31 -18.82 13.48
C LEU A 41 2.68 -17.64 12.73
N ASP A 42 2.65 -17.68 11.39
CA ASP A 42 1.98 -16.65 10.59
C ASP A 42 0.50 -16.51 10.95
N VAL A 43 -0.20 -17.62 11.21
CA VAL A 43 -1.62 -17.61 11.63
C VAL A 43 -1.79 -17.02 13.02
N GLN A 44 -0.81 -17.27 13.89
CA GLN A 44 -0.84 -16.81 15.28
C GLN A 44 -0.55 -15.32 15.40
N GLU A 45 0.30 -14.77 14.52
CA GLU A 45 0.65 -13.34 14.47
C GLU A 45 -0.28 -12.51 13.56
N LEU A 46 -1.21 -13.17 12.87
CA LEU A 46 -2.10 -12.50 11.91
C LEU A 46 -3.03 -11.51 12.61
N ALA A 47 -2.93 -10.23 12.26
CA ALA A 47 -3.89 -9.20 12.66
C ALA A 47 -5.26 -9.46 12.02
N ARG A 48 -6.33 -9.34 12.81
CA ARG A 48 -7.69 -9.73 12.41
C ARG A 48 -8.62 -8.52 12.43
N PRO A 49 -9.21 -8.14 11.28
CA PRO A 49 -10.18 -7.07 11.27
C PRO A 49 -11.58 -7.57 11.67
N GLY A 50 -12.40 -6.69 12.22
CA GLY A 50 -13.76 -7.03 12.66
C GLY A 50 -14.61 -5.80 13.01
N SER A 51 -15.74 -6.05 13.67
CA SER A 51 -16.66 -5.01 14.19
C SER A 51 -16.98 -3.90 13.17
N TRP A 52 -17.38 -4.30 11.97
CA TRP A 52 -17.67 -3.40 10.85
C TRP A 52 -18.89 -2.52 11.14
N ALA A 53 -18.73 -1.21 11.03
CA ALA A 53 -19.78 -0.22 11.23
C ALA A 53 -19.75 0.81 10.09
N PRO A 54 -20.48 0.57 8.98
CA PRO A 54 -20.63 1.55 7.93
C PRO A 54 -21.44 2.76 8.41
N SER A 55 -21.02 3.95 8.00
CA SER A 55 -21.74 5.19 8.28
C SER A 55 -23.10 5.25 7.54
N PRO A 56 -24.11 5.96 8.06
CA PRO A 56 -25.42 6.05 7.42
C PRO A 56 -25.40 6.63 6.00
N ASN A 57 -24.45 7.50 5.69
CA ASN A 57 -24.26 8.08 4.36
C ASN A 57 -23.37 7.21 3.43
N GLY A 58 -22.87 6.08 3.94
CA GLY A 58 -22.03 5.14 3.20
C GLY A 58 -20.65 5.67 2.79
N GLN A 59 -20.24 6.85 3.24
CA GLN A 59 -18.95 7.45 2.84
C GLN A 59 -17.78 6.89 3.65
N TRP A 60 -18.06 6.44 4.86
CA TRP A 60 -17.06 5.96 5.82
C TRP A 60 -17.43 4.60 6.39
N MET A 61 -16.42 3.84 6.80
CA MET A 61 -16.56 2.62 7.59
C MET A 61 -15.61 2.66 8.78
N LEU A 62 -16.17 2.46 9.97
CA LEU A 62 -15.39 2.11 11.15
C LEU A 62 -15.21 0.60 11.21
N TYR A 63 -14.05 0.16 11.67
CA TYR A 63 -13.74 -1.25 11.91
C TYR A 63 -12.67 -1.38 12.98
N THR A 64 -12.55 -2.55 13.59
CA THR A 64 -11.48 -2.84 14.55
C THR A 64 -10.40 -3.69 13.91
N ILE A 65 -9.15 -3.54 14.34
CA ILE A 65 -8.06 -4.48 14.06
C ILE A 65 -7.58 -5.04 15.40
N SER A 66 -7.69 -6.35 15.57
CA SER A 66 -7.11 -7.07 16.69
C SER A 66 -5.71 -7.57 16.33
N THR A 67 -4.72 -7.14 17.08
CA THR A 67 -3.32 -7.56 16.94
C THR A 67 -2.95 -8.43 18.14
N PRO A 68 -2.60 -9.71 17.93
CA PRO A 68 -2.20 -10.60 19.02
C PRO A 68 -0.82 -10.21 19.58
N ASP A 69 -0.68 -10.27 20.90
CA ASP A 69 0.58 -10.10 21.62
C ASP A 69 0.86 -11.35 22.45
N TRP A 70 1.76 -12.19 21.94
CA TRP A 70 2.09 -13.48 22.54
C TRP A 70 3.08 -13.38 23.70
N GLN A 71 3.76 -12.24 23.86
CA GLN A 71 4.67 -12.02 24.99
C GLN A 71 3.87 -11.72 26.25
N GLU A 72 2.78 -10.98 26.11
CA GLU A 72 1.88 -10.57 27.20
C GLU A 72 0.62 -11.45 27.34
N ASP A 73 0.52 -12.55 26.56
CA ASP A 73 -0.67 -13.42 26.49
C ASP A 73 -1.99 -12.64 26.30
N ALA A 74 -1.94 -11.62 25.43
CA ALA A 74 -3.00 -10.65 25.27
C ALA A 74 -3.30 -10.36 23.79
N SER A 75 -4.32 -9.56 23.55
CA SER A 75 -4.60 -9.01 22.22
C SER A 75 -5.03 -7.57 22.35
N GLN A 76 -4.42 -6.73 21.52
CA GLN A 76 -4.70 -5.31 21.45
C GLN A 76 -5.74 -5.08 20.36
N VAL A 77 -6.70 -4.20 20.60
CA VAL A 77 -7.78 -3.93 19.64
C VAL A 77 -7.85 -2.44 19.41
N ASP A 78 -7.59 -2.03 18.18
CA ASP A 78 -7.63 -0.64 17.78
C ASP A 78 -8.76 -0.38 16.79
N ILE A 79 -9.35 0.81 16.88
CA ILE A 79 -10.40 1.27 15.97
C ILE A 79 -9.75 1.99 14.79
N HIS A 80 -10.23 1.69 13.60
CA HIS A 80 -9.81 2.30 12.34
C HIS A 80 -11.02 2.88 11.60
N LEU A 81 -10.77 3.94 10.84
CA LEU A 81 -11.72 4.59 9.94
C LEU A 81 -11.17 4.50 8.52
N VAL A 82 -12.02 4.17 7.56
CA VAL A 82 -11.67 4.15 6.14
C VAL A 82 -12.76 4.82 5.31
N SER A 83 -12.35 5.55 4.27
CA SER A 83 -13.28 6.04 3.24
C SER A 83 -13.70 4.88 2.34
N MET A 84 -15.00 4.79 2.07
CA MET A 84 -15.56 3.77 1.18
C MET A 84 -15.27 4.07 -0.30
N SER A 85 -14.91 5.31 -0.65
CA SER A 85 -14.56 5.71 -2.03
C SER A 85 -13.06 5.56 -2.32
N GLU A 86 -12.20 5.90 -1.36
CA GLU A 86 -10.74 5.86 -1.51
C GLU A 86 -10.13 4.53 -1.04
N GLY A 87 -10.89 3.73 -0.27
CA GLY A 87 -10.47 2.42 0.21
C GLY A 87 -9.27 2.50 1.15
N LEU A 88 -8.45 1.44 1.18
CA LEU A 88 -7.39 1.25 2.18
C LEU A 88 -6.36 2.40 2.24
N ALA A 89 -6.12 3.10 1.13
CA ALA A 89 -5.22 4.26 1.08
C ALA A 89 -5.66 5.41 2.02
N SER A 90 -6.95 5.47 2.36
CA SER A 90 -7.53 6.47 3.27
C SER A 90 -7.62 6.00 4.73
N SER A 91 -7.16 4.78 5.03
CA SER A 91 -7.32 4.19 6.36
C SER A 91 -6.54 4.97 7.41
N ARG A 92 -7.18 5.20 8.56
CA ARG A 92 -6.63 5.93 9.70
C ARG A 92 -6.95 5.20 10.99
N GLN A 93 -5.95 5.02 11.83
CA GLN A 93 -6.11 4.50 13.19
C GLN A 93 -6.62 5.61 14.12
N MET A 94 -7.67 5.31 14.90
CA MET A 94 -8.41 6.24 15.75
C MET A 94 -8.08 6.06 17.24
N THR A 95 -7.72 4.85 17.66
CA THR A 95 -7.24 4.55 19.02
C THR A 95 -5.84 3.99 18.94
N PHE A 96 -5.03 4.21 19.98
CA PHE A 96 -3.66 3.70 20.03
C PHE A 96 -3.46 3.00 21.37
N THR A 97 -3.23 1.70 21.32
CA THR A 97 -2.79 0.95 22.49
C THR A 97 -1.35 1.38 22.85
N THR A 98 -1.15 1.82 24.09
CA THR A 98 0.11 2.43 24.57
C THR A 98 1.15 1.42 25.03
N ASP A 99 0.71 0.23 25.43
CA ASP A 99 1.59 -0.86 25.87
C ASP A 99 1.94 -1.70 24.64
N LYS A 100 3.24 -1.97 24.40
CA LYS A 100 3.77 -2.77 23.29
C LYS A 100 4.95 -3.58 23.76
#